data_AF-A0A897MMQ7-F1
#
_entry.id   AF-A0A897MMQ7-F1
#
_cell.length_a   1.000
_cell.length_b   1.000
_cell.length_c   1.000
_cell.angle_alpha   90.00
_cell.angle_beta   90.00
_cell.angle_gamma   90.00
#
_symmetry.space_group_name_H-M   'P 1'
#
loop_
_entity.id
_entity.type
_entity.pdbx_description
1 polymer ?
#
loop_
_entity_poly.entity_id
_entity_poly.type
_entity_poly.pdbx_seq_one_letter_code
_entity_poly.pdbx_strand_id
1 'polypeptide(L)'
;MRFVLAAGTTRTATIEGISAAGATPELMADTPAIDAEILVYGQPVSSDLVPVSPTGCPTPAVISRAVRERVGFDVTVIDAGLAAETDAPTVSVGAQPGRDIREEHAVPRADAVFHRARKFGRSLPDDELFVAETIPGGTTTAAAVLRALGADLGVSSSLPENPLALKEQVVTTALDASGIERGELVDSPLAAIEAVGDPVQATVAGLTVGALESGSSVTLAGGTQLVATAALVRAFGCGEPLSLATTHFVAADPAVDLDAATAALELDVTVTDPGFEHSEHVAMERYVAGEAKEGVGMGGALALADRAAVGMGAIRGQIASVYDRLDPDSTPESEPPVTGGDR
;
A
#
# COMPACT_ATOMS: atom_id res chain seq x y z
N MET A 1 6.39 -4.95 -18.15
CA MET A 1 6.17 -4.22 -16.89
C MET A 1 4.93 -4.80 -16.28
N ARG A 2 4.97 -5.09 -14.98
CA ARG A 2 3.81 -5.54 -14.24
C ARG A 2 3.66 -4.80 -12.93
N PHE A 3 2.44 -4.37 -12.66
CA PHE A 3 2.03 -3.83 -11.36
C PHE A 3 1.49 -5.00 -10.52
N VAL A 4 2.13 -5.27 -9.39
CA VAL A 4 1.78 -6.39 -8.51
C VAL A 4 1.25 -5.82 -7.20
N LEU A 5 -0.02 -6.07 -6.89
CA LEU A 5 -0.64 -5.66 -5.62
C LEU A 5 -0.66 -6.83 -4.65
N ALA A 6 0.08 -6.75 -3.54
CA ALA A 6 -0.08 -7.67 -2.42
C ALA A 6 -1.20 -7.16 -1.50
N ALA A 7 -2.31 -7.89 -1.46
CA ALA A 7 -3.49 -7.50 -0.70
C ALA A 7 -3.67 -8.42 0.52
N GLY A 8 -3.76 -7.84 1.71
CA GLY A 8 -3.85 -8.63 2.93
C GLY A 8 -4.36 -7.83 4.12
N THR A 9 -4.64 -8.54 5.20
CA THR A 9 -5.24 -7.98 6.42
C THR A 9 -4.41 -8.32 7.65
N THR A 10 -4.54 -7.51 8.69
CA THR A 10 -4.03 -7.81 10.03
C THR A 10 -5.04 -7.40 11.08
N ARG A 11 -5.19 -8.20 12.15
CA ARG A 11 -6.03 -7.82 13.30
C ARG A 11 -5.48 -6.61 14.06
N THR A 12 -4.22 -6.23 13.84
CA THR A 12 -3.65 -4.96 14.35
C THR A 12 -4.47 -3.74 13.91
N ALA A 13 -5.12 -3.80 12.73
CA ALA A 13 -6.03 -2.76 12.27
C ALA A 13 -7.25 -2.55 13.17
N THR A 14 -7.64 -3.57 13.97
CA THR A 14 -8.82 -3.50 14.85
C THR A 14 -8.56 -2.74 16.15
N ILE A 15 -7.31 -2.35 16.41
CA ILE A 15 -6.97 -1.48 17.55
C ILE A 15 -7.55 -0.09 17.27
N GLU A 16 -8.40 0.39 18.17
CA GLU A 16 -9.04 1.69 18.05
C GLU A 16 -8.02 2.82 17.84
N GLY A 17 -8.23 3.63 16.81
CA GLY A 17 -7.37 4.77 16.47
C GLY A 17 -6.08 4.43 15.74
N ILE A 18 -5.79 3.15 15.42
CA ILE A 18 -4.56 2.78 14.67
C ILE A 18 -4.66 3.02 13.17
N SER A 19 -5.83 2.83 12.57
CA SER A 19 -6.01 2.93 11.12
C SER A 19 -7.30 3.62 10.73
N ALA A 20 -7.27 4.28 9.56
CA ALA A 20 -8.43 4.85 8.88
C ALA A 20 -8.68 4.25 7.49
N ALA A 21 -8.05 3.10 7.18
CA ALA A 21 -8.21 2.42 5.89
C ALA A 21 -9.52 1.60 5.83
N GLY A 22 -10.62 2.30 6.05
CA GLY A 22 -11.97 1.77 6.29
C GLY A 22 -12.60 2.45 7.52
N ALA A 23 -13.88 2.80 7.42
CA ALA A 23 -14.60 3.51 8.47
C ALA A 23 -14.92 2.66 9.72
N THR A 24 -14.98 1.33 9.58
CA THR A 24 -15.25 0.37 10.66
C THR A 24 -14.28 -0.81 10.61
N PRO A 25 -14.11 -1.58 11.71
CA PRO A 25 -13.31 -2.80 11.69
C PRO A 25 -13.73 -3.82 10.63
N GLU A 26 -15.04 -3.96 10.39
CA GLU A 26 -15.57 -4.81 9.33
C GLU A 26 -15.15 -4.29 7.96
N LEU A 27 -15.30 -2.98 7.71
CA LEU A 27 -14.90 -2.40 6.44
C LEU A 27 -13.38 -2.47 6.23
N MET A 28 -12.57 -2.33 7.29
CA MET A 28 -11.13 -2.55 7.23
C MET A 28 -10.75 -3.99 6.83
N ALA A 29 -11.56 -4.99 7.21
CA ALA A 29 -11.33 -6.36 6.77
C ALA A 29 -11.64 -6.56 5.27
N ASP A 30 -12.59 -5.78 4.74
CA ASP A 30 -13.02 -5.82 3.34
C ASP A 30 -12.19 -4.91 2.42
N THR A 31 -11.59 -3.84 2.95
CA THR A 31 -10.86 -2.82 2.18
C THR A 31 -9.86 -3.42 1.18
N PRO A 32 -8.95 -4.35 1.57
CA PRO A 32 -7.99 -4.93 0.62
C PRO A 32 -8.63 -5.69 -0.56
N ALA A 33 -9.75 -6.37 -0.32
CA ALA A 33 -10.48 -7.09 -1.35
C ALA A 33 -11.15 -6.11 -2.33
N ILE A 34 -11.77 -5.06 -1.79
CA ILE A 34 -12.43 -4.04 -2.62
C ILE A 34 -11.41 -3.18 -3.37
N ASP A 35 -10.27 -2.85 -2.77
CA ASP A 35 -9.16 -2.14 -3.43
C ASP A 35 -8.66 -2.91 -4.66
N ALA A 36 -8.52 -4.23 -4.54
CA ALA A 36 -8.14 -5.10 -5.66
C ALA A 36 -9.18 -5.05 -6.79
N GLU A 37 -10.47 -5.09 -6.47
CA GLU A 37 -11.57 -4.99 -7.45
C GLU A 37 -11.61 -3.63 -8.13
N ILE A 38 -11.47 -2.53 -7.37
CA ILE A 38 -11.39 -1.18 -7.93
C ILE A 38 -10.20 -1.06 -8.88
N LEU A 39 -9.01 -1.55 -8.50
CA LEU A 39 -7.83 -1.50 -9.36
C LEU A 39 -8.04 -2.29 -10.67
N VAL A 40 -8.58 -3.51 -10.58
CA VAL A 40 -8.72 -4.43 -11.72
C VAL A 40 -9.92 -4.08 -12.60
N TYR A 41 -11.09 -3.88 -12.01
CA TYR A 41 -12.35 -3.69 -12.73
C TYR A 41 -12.81 -2.25 -12.81
N GLY A 42 -12.32 -1.39 -11.92
CA GLY A 42 -12.71 0.02 -11.86
C GLY A 42 -13.93 0.29 -11.00
N GLN A 43 -14.41 -0.74 -10.29
CA GLN A 43 -15.50 -0.72 -9.33
C GLN A 43 -15.46 -1.98 -8.44
N PRO A 44 -16.02 -1.92 -7.22
CA PRO A 44 -16.36 -3.10 -6.44
C PRO A 44 -17.29 -4.03 -7.24
N VAL A 45 -17.16 -5.34 -7.04
CA VAL A 45 -17.97 -6.39 -7.65
C VAL A 45 -18.62 -7.25 -6.57
N SER A 46 -17.88 -7.56 -5.50
CA SER A 46 -18.35 -8.38 -4.38
C SER A 46 -19.14 -7.58 -3.33
N SER A 47 -19.14 -6.25 -3.42
CA SER A 47 -19.76 -5.32 -2.49
C SER A 47 -20.35 -4.12 -3.24
N ASP A 48 -21.42 -3.52 -2.73
CA ASP A 48 -21.94 -2.23 -3.21
C ASP A 48 -21.22 -1.04 -2.54
N LEU A 49 -20.26 -1.30 -1.64
CA LEU A 49 -19.57 -0.29 -0.85
C LEU A 49 -18.17 -0.02 -1.40
N VAL A 50 -17.83 1.25 -1.48
CA VAL A 50 -16.48 1.73 -1.77
C VAL A 50 -15.82 2.14 -0.46
N PRO A 51 -14.64 1.59 -0.11
CA PRO A 51 -13.93 1.98 1.10
C PRO A 51 -13.62 3.47 1.10
N VAL A 52 -14.13 4.13 2.13
CA VAL A 52 -13.80 5.51 2.48
C VAL A 52 -13.27 5.56 3.90
N SER A 53 -12.42 6.54 4.19
CA SER A 53 -12.06 6.87 5.56
C SER A 53 -13.31 7.29 6.35
N PRO A 54 -13.28 7.30 7.71
CA PRO A 54 -14.39 7.85 8.52
C PRO A 54 -14.82 9.27 8.13
N THR A 55 -13.92 10.03 7.51
CA THR A 55 -14.08 11.42 7.05
C THR A 55 -14.44 11.53 5.56
N GLY A 56 -14.61 10.41 4.86
CA GLY A 56 -15.06 10.34 3.47
C GLY A 56 -13.94 10.41 2.43
N CYS A 57 -12.67 10.27 2.81
CA CYS A 57 -11.57 10.22 1.84
C CYS A 57 -11.62 8.90 1.05
N PRO A 58 -11.59 8.93 -0.29
CA PRO A 58 -11.60 7.71 -1.08
C PRO A 58 -10.30 6.92 -0.93
N THR A 59 -10.42 5.59 -1.04
CA THR A 59 -9.26 4.71 -1.12
C THR A 59 -8.27 5.15 -2.21
N PRO A 60 -6.95 5.02 -1.96
CA PRO A 60 -5.91 5.17 -2.97
C PRO A 60 -6.10 4.31 -4.24
N ALA A 61 -6.90 3.23 -4.15
CA ALA A 61 -7.25 2.41 -5.32
C ALA A 61 -7.90 3.24 -6.44
N VAL A 62 -8.65 4.30 -6.10
CA VAL A 62 -9.24 5.24 -7.06
C VAL A 62 -8.15 5.92 -7.90
N ILE A 63 -7.05 6.33 -7.25
CA ILE A 63 -5.93 7.00 -7.93
C ILE A 63 -5.17 6.02 -8.81
N SER A 64 -4.79 4.86 -8.27
CA SER A 64 -4.10 3.83 -9.04
C SER A 64 -4.94 3.36 -10.24
N ARG A 65 -6.26 3.26 -10.06
CA ARG A 65 -7.20 2.95 -11.14
C ARG A 65 -7.25 4.04 -12.21
N ALA A 66 -7.34 5.30 -11.81
CA ALA A 66 -7.37 6.43 -12.74
C ALA A 66 -6.12 6.48 -13.61
N VAL A 67 -4.93 6.28 -13.02
CA VAL A 67 -3.68 6.15 -13.78
C VAL A 67 -3.75 4.96 -14.71
N ARG A 68 -4.19 3.78 -14.23
CA ARG A 68 -4.26 2.57 -15.06
C ARG A 68 -5.12 2.76 -16.30
N GLU A 69 -6.26 3.46 -16.20
CA GLU A 69 -7.13 3.77 -17.34
C GLU A 69 -6.46 4.68 -18.38
N ARG A 70 -5.46 5.48 -17.97
CA ARG A 70 -4.71 6.38 -18.85
C ARG A 70 -3.42 5.78 -19.41
N VAL A 71 -2.74 4.95 -18.62
CA VAL A 71 -1.41 4.40 -18.95
C VAL A 71 -1.48 2.96 -19.47
N GLY A 72 -2.45 2.16 -18.99
CA GLY A 72 -2.68 0.80 -19.47
C GLY A 72 -1.67 -0.25 -18.97
N PHE A 73 -1.29 -0.22 -17.69
CA PHE A 73 -0.39 -1.24 -17.12
C PHE A 73 -1.12 -2.55 -16.73
N ASP A 74 -0.41 -3.67 -16.86
CA ASP A 74 -0.85 -5.00 -16.44
C ASP A 74 -0.83 -5.13 -14.91
N VAL A 75 -1.89 -5.72 -14.35
CA VAL A 75 -2.05 -5.90 -12.91
C VAL A 75 -2.05 -7.39 -12.56
N THR A 76 -1.36 -7.74 -11.48
CA THR A 76 -1.51 -9.03 -10.81
C THR A 76 -1.78 -8.78 -9.34
N VAL A 77 -2.84 -9.38 -8.80
CA VAL A 77 -3.14 -9.33 -7.37
C VAL A 77 -2.61 -10.60 -6.72
N ILE A 78 -1.89 -10.46 -5.61
CA ILE A 78 -1.49 -11.58 -4.75
C ILE A 78 -2.37 -11.54 -3.51
N ASP A 79 -3.04 -12.67 -3.24
CA ASP A 79 -3.69 -12.88 -1.94
C ASP A 79 -2.59 -13.14 -0.90
N ALA A 80 -2.28 -12.08 -0.17
CA ALA A 80 -1.29 -12.02 0.90
C ALA A 80 -1.97 -12.15 2.28
N GLY A 81 -3.16 -12.77 2.35
CA GLY A 81 -3.90 -12.95 3.61
C GLY A 81 -5.13 -12.05 3.68
N LEU A 82 -5.96 -12.08 2.66
CA LEU A 82 -7.27 -11.42 2.66
C LEU A 82 -8.20 -12.05 3.70
N ALA A 83 -8.95 -11.23 4.43
CA ALA A 83 -10.00 -11.70 5.36
C ALA A 83 -11.35 -11.90 4.64
N ALA A 84 -11.66 -11.01 3.70
CA ALA A 84 -12.81 -11.09 2.82
C ALA A 84 -12.44 -11.77 1.48
N GLU A 85 -13.41 -12.42 0.85
CA GLU A 85 -13.24 -12.89 -0.53
C GLU A 85 -13.20 -11.70 -1.49
N THR A 86 -12.48 -11.85 -2.61
CA THR A 86 -12.44 -10.87 -3.69
C THR A 86 -12.79 -11.54 -5.01
N ASP A 87 -13.55 -10.83 -5.85
CA ASP A 87 -13.85 -11.26 -7.21
C ASP A 87 -12.73 -10.86 -8.21
N ALA A 88 -11.72 -10.12 -7.75
CA ALA A 88 -10.51 -9.89 -8.54
C ALA A 88 -9.69 -11.19 -8.67
N PRO A 89 -9.09 -11.48 -9.84
CA PRO A 89 -8.25 -12.67 -10.00
C PRO A 89 -6.98 -12.53 -9.14
N THR A 90 -6.77 -13.48 -8.23
CA THR A 90 -5.61 -13.49 -7.34
C THR A 90 -4.67 -14.67 -7.60
N VAL A 91 -3.40 -14.47 -7.26
CA VAL A 91 -2.41 -15.53 -7.07
C VAL A 91 -2.29 -15.79 -5.57
N SER A 92 -2.55 -17.01 -5.11
CA SER A 92 -2.37 -17.34 -3.70
C SER A 92 -0.92 -17.72 -3.38
N VAL A 93 -0.38 -17.15 -2.31
CA VAL A 93 0.87 -17.59 -1.67
C VAL A 93 0.62 -18.40 -0.40
N GLY A 94 -0.62 -18.79 -0.14
CA GLY A 94 -1.02 -19.54 1.05
C GLY A 94 -0.83 -18.76 2.35
N ALA A 95 -0.91 -17.43 2.27
CA ALA A 95 -0.95 -16.55 3.43
C ALA A 95 -2.31 -16.67 4.14
N GLN A 96 -2.35 -16.21 5.38
CA GLN A 96 -3.56 -16.07 6.18
C GLN A 96 -3.57 -14.65 6.75
N PRO A 97 -4.75 -14.11 7.12
CA PRO A 97 -4.82 -12.84 7.83
C PRO A 97 -3.84 -12.77 9.00
N GLY A 98 -3.09 -11.69 9.10
CA GLY A 98 -2.17 -11.43 10.20
C GLY A 98 -2.93 -11.30 11.52
N ARG A 99 -2.32 -11.75 12.61
CA ARG A 99 -2.86 -11.57 13.96
C ARG A 99 -2.58 -10.16 14.47
N ASP A 100 -3.03 -9.88 15.69
CA ASP A 100 -2.64 -8.67 16.39
C ASP A 100 -1.17 -8.80 16.79
N ILE A 101 -0.34 -7.81 16.47
CA ILE A 101 1.10 -7.87 16.79
C ILE A 101 1.41 -7.92 18.28
N ARG A 102 0.43 -7.68 19.16
CA ARG A 102 0.56 -7.86 20.61
C ARG A 102 0.42 -9.33 21.05
N GLU A 103 0.12 -10.23 20.13
CA GLU A 103 0.21 -11.69 20.34
C GLU A 103 1.65 -12.17 20.04
N GLU A 104 2.05 -13.33 20.57
CA GLU A 104 3.41 -13.88 20.44
C GLU A 104 3.87 -14.11 18.98
N HIS A 105 2.93 -14.40 18.07
CA HIS A 105 3.21 -14.64 16.66
C HIS A 105 2.18 -13.95 15.77
N ALA A 106 2.51 -12.77 15.27
CA ALA A 106 1.68 -12.00 14.34
C ALA A 106 1.44 -12.73 13.01
N VAL A 107 2.46 -13.39 12.46
CA VAL A 107 2.40 -14.07 11.15
C VAL A 107 2.90 -15.50 11.26
N PRO A 108 2.08 -16.43 11.79
CA PRO A 108 2.44 -17.83 11.79
C PRO A 108 2.78 -18.29 10.37
N ARG A 109 3.90 -18.99 10.19
CA ARG A 109 4.36 -19.50 8.87
C ARG A 109 4.81 -18.40 7.89
N ALA A 110 5.33 -17.27 8.39
CA ALA A 110 5.94 -16.22 7.57
C ALA A 110 6.98 -16.79 6.58
N ASP A 111 7.75 -17.80 7.00
CA ASP A 111 8.70 -18.55 6.18
C ASP A 111 8.06 -19.12 4.90
N ALA A 112 6.92 -19.81 5.05
CA ALA A 112 6.25 -20.48 3.96
C ALA A 112 5.64 -19.48 2.96
N VAL A 113 5.10 -18.37 3.47
CA VAL A 113 4.58 -17.27 2.65
C VAL A 113 5.71 -16.65 1.84
N PHE A 114 6.81 -16.28 2.51
CA PHE A 114 7.99 -15.71 1.87
C PHE A 114 8.54 -16.62 0.77
N HIS A 115 8.74 -17.91 1.05
CA HIS A 115 9.30 -18.85 0.07
C HIS A 115 8.39 -19.06 -1.16
N ARG A 116 7.07 -19.07 -0.98
CA ARG A 116 6.12 -19.16 -2.09
C ARG A 116 6.08 -17.87 -2.90
N ALA A 117 6.07 -16.72 -2.25
CA ALA A 117 6.13 -15.43 -2.91
C ALA A 117 7.45 -15.24 -3.69
N ARG A 118 8.58 -15.68 -3.13
CA ARG A 118 9.89 -15.72 -3.82
C ARG A 118 9.89 -16.62 -5.04
N LYS A 119 9.30 -17.81 -4.93
CA LYS A 119 9.12 -18.69 -6.10
C LYS A 119 8.25 -18.01 -7.17
N PHE A 120 7.20 -17.30 -6.77
CA PHE A 120 6.34 -16.58 -7.68
C PHE A 120 7.08 -15.42 -8.37
N GLY A 121 7.82 -14.60 -7.61
CA GLY A 121 8.65 -13.52 -8.15
C GLY A 121 9.65 -14.01 -9.20
N ARG A 122 10.30 -15.16 -8.95
CA ARG A 122 11.21 -15.78 -9.93
C ARG A 122 10.53 -16.28 -11.22
N SER A 123 9.23 -16.52 -11.16
CA SER A 123 8.46 -17.04 -12.29
C SER A 123 7.86 -15.95 -13.18
N LEU A 124 7.89 -14.69 -12.72
CA LEU A 124 7.39 -13.57 -13.50
C LEU A 124 8.34 -13.30 -14.68
N PRO A 125 7.82 -13.22 -15.92
CA PRO A 125 8.65 -13.01 -17.11
C PRO A 125 8.99 -11.53 -17.34
N ASP A 126 8.54 -10.63 -16.47
CA ASP A 126 8.64 -9.19 -16.63
C ASP A 126 10.02 -8.66 -16.22
N ASP A 127 10.62 -7.83 -17.07
CA ASP A 127 11.90 -7.16 -16.76
C ASP A 127 11.78 -6.10 -15.66
N GLU A 128 10.57 -5.59 -15.41
CA GLU A 128 10.30 -4.49 -14.47
C GLU A 128 8.99 -4.73 -13.71
N LEU A 129 9.06 -4.66 -12.38
CA LEU A 129 7.93 -4.82 -11.46
C LEU A 129 7.70 -3.58 -10.62
N PHE A 130 6.44 -3.16 -10.51
CA PHE A 130 5.96 -2.19 -9.54
C PHE A 130 5.21 -2.96 -8.46
N VAL A 131 5.80 -3.09 -7.28
CA VAL A 131 5.23 -3.89 -6.20
C VAL A 131 4.55 -2.97 -5.20
N ALA A 132 3.24 -3.12 -5.08
CA ALA A 132 2.35 -2.33 -4.26
C ALA A 132 1.73 -3.17 -3.14
N GLU A 133 1.12 -2.48 -2.17
CA GLU A 133 0.39 -3.11 -1.07
C GLU A 133 -0.97 -2.46 -0.80
N THR A 134 -1.86 -3.24 -0.21
CA THR A 134 -2.99 -2.72 0.57
C THR A 134 -3.12 -3.56 1.85
N ILE A 135 -2.86 -2.92 2.99
CA ILE A 135 -3.06 -3.51 4.31
C ILE A 135 -3.40 -2.46 5.39
N PRO A 136 -4.67 -2.39 5.83
CA PRO A 136 -5.06 -1.64 7.02
C PRO A 136 -4.20 -2.04 8.23
N GLY A 137 -3.76 -1.06 9.02
CA GLY A 137 -2.82 -1.28 10.13
C GLY A 137 -1.34 -1.46 9.72
N GLY A 138 -1.03 -1.53 8.42
CA GLY A 138 0.32 -1.79 7.90
C GLY A 138 1.40 -0.81 8.37
N THR A 139 1.05 0.46 8.64
CA THR A 139 2.05 1.42 9.16
C THR A 139 2.55 1.03 10.56
N THR A 140 1.73 0.34 11.35
CA THR A 140 2.09 -0.05 12.72
C THR A 140 2.93 -1.32 12.74
N THR A 141 2.58 -2.31 11.91
CA THR A 141 3.42 -3.51 11.69
C THR A 141 4.75 -3.15 11.04
N ALA A 142 4.77 -2.16 10.12
CA ALA A 142 6.00 -1.60 9.58
C ALA A 142 6.91 -0.99 10.66
N ALA A 143 6.34 -0.19 11.57
CA ALA A 143 7.09 0.36 12.70
C ALA A 143 7.65 -0.75 13.60
N ALA A 144 6.85 -1.78 13.91
CA ALA A 144 7.28 -2.88 14.76
C ALA A 144 8.43 -3.68 14.14
N VAL A 145 8.35 -4.00 12.85
CA VAL A 145 9.42 -4.69 12.13
C VAL A 145 10.69 -3.83 12.07
N LEU A 146 10.59 -2.54 11.74
CA LEU A 146 11.75 -1.65 11.75
C LEU A 146 12.43 -1.63 13.13
N ARG A 147 11.66 -1.59 14.22
CA ARG A 147 12.20 -1.64 15.59
C ARG A 147 12.86 -2.99 15.90
N ALA A 148 12.27 -4.10 15.48
CA ALA A 148 12.85 -5.43 15.64
C ALA A 148 14.18 -5.57 14.86
N LEU A 149 14.29 -4.93 13.70
CA LEU A 149 15.52 -4.86 12.89
C LEU A 149 16.51 -3.77 13.37
N GLY A 150 16.15 -2.97 14.36
CA GLY A 150 17.04 -1.95 14.95
C GLY A 150 17.07 -0.63 14.18
N ALA A 151 16.11 -0.40 13.28
CA ALA A 151 15.97 0.82 12.49
C ALA A 151 14.96 1.80 13.13
N ASP A 152 15.27 3.09 13.00
CA ASP A 152 14.36 4.18 13.35
C ASP A 152 14.21 5.18 12.21
N LEU A 153 13.23 4.91 11.34
CA LEU A 153 12.98 5.67 10.11
C LEU A 153 11.65 6.42 10.15
N GLY A 154 10.91 6.30 11.26
CA GLY A 154 9.53 6.81 11.37
C GLY A 154 8.54 6.06 10.49
N VAL A 155 7.24 6.29 10.72
CA VAL A 155 6.15 5.74 9.89
C VAL A 155 5.06 6.77 9.67
N SER A 156 4.47 6.79 8.48
CA SER A 156 3.33 7.66 8.16
C SER A 156 2.02 7.10 8.72
N SER A 157 0.89 7.69 8.34
CA SER A 157 -0.46 7.27 8.74
C SER A 157 -1.49 7.61 7.67
N SER A 158 -2.52 6.76 7.55
CA SER A 158 -3.71 7.06 6.75
C SER A 158 -4.64 8.09 7.40
N LEU A 159 -4.42 8.40 8.69
CA LEU A 159 -5.12 9.47 9.41
C LEU A 159 -4.48 10.85 9.13
N PRO A 160 -5.27 11.95 9.21
CA PRO A 160 -4.72 13.31 9.16
C PRO A 160 -3.62 13.53 10.20
N GLU A 161 -3.94 13.21 11.46
CA GLU A 161 -3.00 13.25 12.58
C GLU A 161 -2.46 11.84 12.84
N ASN A 162 -1.14 11.69 12.81
CA ASN A 162 -0.49 10.41 13.03
C ASN A 162 -0.47 10.08 14.55
N PRO A 163 -1.10 8.98 15.00
CA PRO A 163 -1.20 8.64 16.42
C PRO A 163 0.11 7.99 16.93
N LEU A 164 1.23 8.72 16.83
CA LEU A 164 2.58 8.20 17.09
C LEU A 164 2.72 7.61 18.50
N ALA A 165 2.16 8.25 19.52
CA ALA A 165 2.21 7.74 20.89
C ALA A 165 1.49 6.39 21.04
N LEU A 166 0.34 6.22 20.37
CA LEU A 166 -0.39 4.96 20.37
C LEU A 166 0.39 3.87 19.61
N LYS A 167 0.93 4.20 18.43
CA LYS A 167 1.77 3.27 17.66
C LYS A 167 2.98 2.80 18.47
N GLU A 168 3.70 3.71 19.13
CA GLU A 168 4.85 3.38 19.97
C GLU A 168 4.47 2.46 21.15
N GLN A 169 3.32 2.70 21.78
CA GLN A 169 2.80 1.83 22.85
C GLN A 169 2.47 0.42 22.34
N VAL A 170 1.78 0.33 21.20
CA VAL A 170 1.43 -0.95 20.56
C VAL A 170 2.70 -1.71 20.16
N VAL A 171 3.65 -1.03 19.52
CA VAL A 171 4.93 -1.62 19.11
C VAL A 171 5.75 -2.10 20.31
N THR A 172 5.82 -1.32 21.38
CA THR A 172 6.52 -1.74 22.61
C THR A 172 5.86 -2.99 23.19
N THR A 173 4.53 -3.00 23.26
CA THR A 173 3.77 -4.18 23.74
C THR A 173 4.00 -5.40 22.85
N ALA A 174 4.10 -5.23 21.54
CA ALA A 174 4.33 -6.30 20.57
C ALA A 174 5.71 -6.96 20.75
N LEU A 175 6.75 -6.13 20.91
CA LEU A 175 8.11 -6.61 21.18
C LEU A 175 8.18 -7.36 22.53
N ASP A 176 7.57 -6.81 23.58
CA ASP A 176 7.51 -7.45 24.90
C ASP A 176 6.76 -8.79 24.85
N ALA A 177 5.62 -8.85 24.15
CA ALA A 177 4.82 -10.07 24.01
C ALA A 177 5.57 -11.19 23.25
N SER A 178 6.45 -10.81 22.34
CA SER A 178 7.29 -11.73 21.57
C SER A 178 8.65 -12.01 22.24
N GLY A 179 8.93 -11.37 23.39
CA GLY A 179 10.19 -11.52 24.12
C GLY A 179 11.42 -11.03 23.35
N ILE A 180 11.26 -10.01 22.51
CA ILE A 180 12.29 -9.49 21.61
C ILE A 180 12.70 -8.08 22.03
N GLU A 181 13.99 -7.81 22.09
CA GLU A 181 14.53 -6.47 22.24
C GLU A 181 14.66 -5.74 20.89
N ARG A 182 14.70 -4.39 20.94
CA ARG A 182 14.93 -3.58 19.73
C ARG A 182 16.26 -3.96 19.07
N GLY A 183 16.23 -4.25 17.77
CA GLY A 183 17.41 -4.64 17.00
C GLY A 183 17.90 -6.06 17.21
N GLU A 184 17.25 -6.86 18.06
CA GLU A 184 17.66 -8.25 18.31
C GLU A 184 17.55 -9.12 17.04
N LEU A 185 16.66 -8.76 16.11
CA LEU A 185 16.38 -9.54 14.91
C LEU A 185 16.98 -8.95 13.63
N VAL A 186 18.01 -8.10 13.72
CA VAL A 186 18.67 -7.47 12.57
C VAL A 186 19.09 -8.47 11.47
N ASP A 187 19.56 -9.66 11.86
CA ASP A 187 19.99 -10.73 10.96
C ASP A 187 18.93 -11.85 10.79
N SER A 188 17.71 -11.63 11.29
CA SER A 188 16.63 -12.63 11.32
C SER A 188 15.31 -12.06 10.80
N PRO A 189 15.25 -11.60 9.52
CA PRO A 189 14.08 -10.92 8.97
C PRO A 189 12.80 -11.76 8.99
N LEU A 190 12.87 -13.08 8.80
CA LEU A 190 11.69 -13.94 8.92
C LEU A 190 11.14 -14.01 10.34
N ALA A 191 12.02 -14.02 11.35
CA ALA A 191 11.60 -14.00 12.75
C ALA A 191 10.96 -12.66 13.09
N ALA A 192 11.47 -11.55 12.54
CA ALA A 192 10.89 -10.23 12.74
C ALA A 192 9.46 -10.14 12.17
N ILE A 193 9.25 -10.68 10.97
CA ILE A 193 7.91 -10.75 10.35
C ILE A 193 6.99 -11.67 11.15
N GLU A 194 7.46 -12.86 11.53
CA GLU A 194 6.66 -13.83 12.29
C GLU A 194 6.20 -13.27 13.64
N ALA A 195 7.08 -12.57 14.34
CA ALA A 195 6.79 -11.98 15.65
C ALA A 195 5.85 -10.78 15.55
N VAL A 196 6.22 -9.76 14.77
CA VAL A 196 5.59 -8.42 14.84
C VAL A 196 5.24 -7.80 13.49
N GLY A 197 5.35 -8.57 12.41
CA GLY A 197 5.03 -8.10 11.06
C GLY A 197 3.59 -8.38 10.63
N ASP A 198 3.42 -8.41 9.31
CA ASP A 198 2.16 -8.76 8.66
C ASP A 198 2.42 -9.65 7.43
N PRO A 199 1.40 -10.37 6.92
CA PRO A 199 1.60 -11.31 5.82
C PRO A 199 1.88 -10.61 4.47
N VAL A 200 1.56 -9.32 4.33
CA VAL A 200 1.93 -8.52 3.16
C VAL A 200 3.44 -8.29 3.14
N GLN A 201 4.09 -7.99 4.26
CA GLN A 201 5.54 -7.88 4.35
C GLN A 201 6.25 -9.18 3.95
N ALA A 202 5.79 -10.34 4.43
CA ALA A 202 6.32 -11.65 4.02
C ALA A 202 6.21 -11.85 2.50
N THR A 203 5.06 -11.48 1.94
CA THR A 203 4.74 -11.63 0.52
C THR A 203 5.57 -10.69 -0.34
N VAL A 204 5.60 -9.39 -0.03
CA VAL A 204 6.32 -8.37 -0.77
C VAL A 204 7.82 -8.60 -0.69
N ALA A 205 8.37 -8.94 0.49
CA ALA A 205 9.78 -9.26 0.64
C ALA A 205 10.16 -10.50 -0.19
N GLY A 206 9.36 -11.56 -0.12
CA GLY A 206 9.59 -12.77 -0.91
C GLY A 206 9.54 -12.49 -2.41
N LEU A 207 8.47 -11.84 -2.88
CA LEU A 207 8.28 -11.44 -4.27
C LEU A 207 9.48 -10.63 -4.79
N THR A 208 9.87 -9.60 -4.04
CA THR A 208 10.98 -8.70 -4.39
C THR A 208 12.30 -9.47 -4.50
N VAL A 209 12.66 -10.26 -3.49
CA VAL A 209 13.87 -11.11 -3.53
C VAL A 209 13.83 -12.02 -4.76
N GLY A 210 12.70 -12.67 -5.02
CA GLY A 210 12.58 -13.60 -6.15
C GLY A 210 12.72 -12.92 -7.52
N ALA A 211 12.16 -11.73 -7.67
CA ALA A 211 12.25 -10.93 -8.89
C ALA A 211 13.69 -10.46 -9.14
N LEU A 212 14.36 -9.90 -8.13
CA LEU A 212 15.74 -9.45 -8.21
C LEU A 212 16.69 -10.59 -8.60
N GLU A 213 16.52 -11.77 -7.99
CA GLU A 213 17.31 -12.97 -8.33
C GLU A 213 17.15 -13.44 -9.78
N SER A 214 16.05 -13.05 -10.42
CA SER A 214 15.75 -13.38 -11.81
C SER A 214 16.15 -12.26 -12.78
N GLY A 215 16.72 -11.17 -12.27
CA GLY A 215 17.21 -10.03 -13.04
C GLY A 215 16.17 -8.95 -13.32
N SER A 216 14.96 -9.03 -12.75
CA SER A 216 13.96 -7.97 -12.88
C SER A 216 14.34 -6.77 -12.01
N SER A 217 14.12 -5.55 -12.52
CA SER A 217 14.12 -4.36 -11.68
C SER A 217 12.84 -4.30 -10.84
N VAL A 218 12.96 -3.82 -9.61
CA VAL A 218 11.82 -3.69 -8.69
C VAL A 218 11.71 -2.26 -8.19
N THR A 219 10.54 -1.66 -8.43
CA THR A 219 10.10 -0.44 -7.78
C THR A 219 9.07 -0.81 -6.72
N LEU A 220 9.38 -0.52 -5.46
CA LEU A 220 8.45 -0.57 -4.36
C LEU A 220 7.51 0.64 -4.46
N ALA A 221 6.26 0.42 -4.85
CA ALA A 221 5.24 1.44 -5.04
C ALA A 221 4.40 1.60 -3.78
N GLY A 222 4.81 2.49 -2.88
CA GLY A 222 4.14 2.67 -1.59
C GLY A 222 4.95 3.53 -0.62
N GLY A 223 4.43 3.64 0.61
CA GLY A 223 4.99 4.52 1.63
C GLY A 223 5.87 3.77 2.63
N THR A 224 5.72 4.11 3.91
CA THR A 224 6.58 3.59 4.98
C THR A 224 6.46 2.07 5.18
N GLN A 225 5.34 1.45 4.78
CA GLN A 225 5.22 -0.01 4.73
C GLN A 225 6.26 -0.65 3.79
N LEU A 226 6.49 -0.03 2.63
CA LEU A 226 7.44 -0.56 1.67
C LEU A 226 8.89 -0.14 1.96
N VAL A 227 9.10 0.95 2.71
CA VAL A 227 10.40 1.23 3.33
C VAL A 227 10.77 0.11 4.33
N ALA A 228 9.83 -0.31 5.19
CA ALA A 228 10.07 -1.46 6.08
C ALA A 228 10.32 -2.75 5.30
N THR A 229 9.65 -2.94 4.17
CA THR A 229 9.92 -4.10 3.30
C THR A 229 11.29 -4.02 2.61
N ALA A 230 11.75 -2.84 2.21
CA ALA A 230 13.11 -2.65 1.73
C ALA A 230 14.14 -3.03 2.80
N ALA A 231 13.92 -2.64 4.07
CA ALA A 231 14.77 -3.05 5.18
C ALA A 231 14.81 -4.59 5.35
N LEU A 232 13.67 -5.26 5.23
CA LEU A 232 13.60 -6.72 5.21
C LEU A 232 14.40 -7.32 4.04
N VAL A 233 14.25 -6.79 2.82
CA VAL A 233 14.98 -7.25 1.63
C VAL A 233 16.49 -7.10 1.81
N ARG A 234 16.96 -5.98 2.40
CA ARG A 234 18.36 -5.80 2.78
C ARG A 234 18.82 -6.81 3.83
N ALA A 235 18.02 -7.06 4.87
CA ALA A 235 18.30 -8.07 5.89
C ALA A 235 18.31 -9.51 5.34
N PHE A 236 17.63 -9.78 4.22
CA PHE A 236 17.77 -11.04 3.47
C PHE A 236 19.08 -11.16 2.67
N GLY A 237 19.92 -10.12 2.66
CA GLY A 237 21.21 -10.08 1.98
C GLY A 237 21.15 -9.67 0.51
N CYS A 238 20.04 -9.10 0.04
CA CYS A 238 19.93 -8.58 -1.33
C CYS A 238 20.60 -7.21 -1.45
N GLY A 239 21.67 -7.14 -2.25
CA GLY A 239 22.45 -5.93 -2.52
C GLY A 239 22.11 -5.26 -3.84
N GLU A 240 21.19 -5.82 -4.63
CA GLU A 240 20.74 -5.27 -5.89
C GLU A 240 20.07 -3.89 -5.68
N PRO A 241 20.17 -2.95 -6.65
CA PRO A 241 19.48 -1.68 -6.56
C PRO A 241 17.97 -1.86 -6.38
N LEU A 242 17.39 -1.05 -5.49
CA LEU A 242 15.95 -1.01 -5.22
C LEU A 242 15.46 0.41 -5.46
N SER A 243 14.32 0.55 -6.11
CA SER A 243 13.64 1.84 -6.24
C SER A 243 12.43 1.91 -5.32
N LEU A 244 12.10 3.11 -4.85
CA LEU A 244 10.86 3.42 -4.14
C LEU A 244 10.13 4.49 -4.95
N ALA A 245 8.84 4.29 -5.20
CA ALA A 245 7.97 5.32 -5.78
C ALA A 245 6.84 5.63 -4.80
N THR A 246 6.80 6.87 -4.32
CA THR A 246 5.82 7.32 -3.33
C THR A 246 5.25 8.70 -3.70
N THR A 247 4.31 9.19 -2.91
CA THR A 247 3.64 10.48 -3.11
C THR A 247 4.37 11.61 -2.38
N HIS A 248 4.14 12.85 -2.84
CA HIS A 248 4.60 14.02 -2.10
C HIS A 248 4.03 14.06 -0.67
N PHE A 249 2.84 13.49 -0.43
CA PHE A 249 2.19 13.48 0.88
C PHE A 249 2.99 12.70 1.91
N VAL A 250 3.60 11.58 1.51
CA VAL A 250 4.50 10.80 2.40
C VAL A 250 5.84 11.49 2.55
N ALA A 251 6.41 12.02 1.47
CA ALA A 251 7.69 12.73 1.51
C ALA A 251 7.66 14.01 2.37
N ALA A 252 6.49 14.66 2.46
CA ALA A 252 6.27 15.84 3.28
C ALA A 252 5.79 15.52 4.72
N ASP A 253 5.57 14.25 5.08
CA ASP A 253 5.11 13.86 6.40
C ASP A 253 6.27 14.01 7.43
N PRO A 254 6.16 14.92 8.42
CA PRO A 254 7.23 15.14 9.39
C PRO A 254 7.49 13.95 10.32
N ALA A 255 6.60 12.95 10.33
CA ALA A 255 6.79 11.71 11.07
C ALA A 255 7.69 10.69 10.34
N VAL A 256 8.13 10.98 9.11
CA VAL A 256 8.92 10.09 8.26
C VAL A 256 10.24 10.76 7.89
N ASP A 257 11.35 10.07 8.15
CA ASP A 257 12.67 10.51 7.67
C ASP A 257 13.02 9.75 6.38
N LEU A 258 12.42 10.18 5.27
CA LEU A 258 12.59 9.52 3.98
C LEU A 258 14.02 9.64 3.45
N ASP A 259 14.72 10.74 3.75
CA ASP A 259 16.12 10.93 3.38
C ASP A 259 17.02 9.93 4.13
N ALA A 260 16.82 9.76 5.44
CA ALA A 260 17.55 8.76 6.22
C ALA A 260 17.23 7.34 5.73
N ALA A 261 15.97 7.04 5.43
CA ALA A 261 15.57 5.74 4.87
C ALA A 261 16.25 5.47 3.53
N THR A 262 16.29 6.48 2.64
CA THR A 262 16.93 6.41 1.33
C THR A 262 18.42 6.09 1.45
N ALA A 263 19.11 6.80 2.34
CA ALA A 263 20.54 6.61 2.57
C ALA A 263 20.84 5.25 3.22
N ALA A 264 20.05 4.86 4.24
CA ALA A 264 20.29 3.62 4.99
C ALA A 264 20.00 2.36 4.16
N LEU A 265 19.06 2.43 3.21
CA LEU A 265 18.59 1.28 2.44
C LEU A 265 19.06 1.31 0.98
N GLU A 266 19.84 2.33 0.59
CA GLU A 266 20.34 2.55 -0.77
C GLU A 266 19.19 2.51 -1.80
N LEU A 267 18.16 3.32 -1.56
CA LEU A 267 16.98 3.41 -2.42
C LEU A 267 17.16 4.49 -3.50
N ASP A 268 16.66 4.21 -4.71
CA ASP A 268 16.41 5.25 -5.71
C ASP A 268 14.95 5.72 -5.58
N VAL A 269 14.74 6.93 -5.06
CA VAL A 269 13.41 7.41 -4.67
C VAL A 269 12.82 8.35 -5.72
N THR A 270 11.63 7.99 -6.21
CA THR A 270 10.77 8.86 -7.00
C THR A 270 9.60 9.36 -6.15
N VAL A 271 9.51 10.67 -5.98
CA VAL A 271 8.39 11.33 -5.31
C VAL A 271 7.53 12.01 -6.37
N THR A 272 6.25 11.64 -6.45
CA THR A 272 5.34 12.25 -7.42
C THR A 272 4.31 13.13 -6.71
N ASP A 273 4.19 14.36 -7.20
CA ASP A 273 3.15 15.30 -6.79
C ASP A 273 2.02 15.33 -7.83
N PRO A 274 0.81 14.84 -7.49
CA PRO A 274 -0.32 14.90 -8.40
C PRO A 274 -0.98 16.29 -8.47
N GLY A 275 -0.53 17.28 -7.70
CA GLY A 275 -1.04 18.66 -7.68
C GLY A 275 -2.51 18.75 -7.28
N PHE A 276 -2.93 18.00 -6.26
CA PHE A 276 -4.31 17.90 -5.81
C PHE A 276 -4.89 19.23 -5.32
N GLU A 277 -4.05 20.16 -4.85
CA GLU A 277 -4.39 21.54 -4.50
C GLU A 277 -4.91 22.37 -5.69
N HIS A 278 -4.73 21.89 -6.91
CA HIS A 278 -5.27 22.50 -8.13
C HIS A 278 -6.66 21.96 -8.52
N SER A 279 -7.34 21.25 -7.62
CA SER A 279 -8.68 20.70 -7.84
C SER A 279 -9.58 20.96 -6.63
N GLU A 280 -10.80 21.42 -6.86
CA GLU A 280 -11.84 21.63 -5.83
C GLU A 280 -12.75 20.40 -5.66
N HIS A 281 -12.29 19.24 -6.15
CA HIS A 281 -13.08 18.02 -6.13
C HIS A 281 -12.83 17.26 -4.83
N VAL A 282 -13.90 16.87 -4.13
CA VAL A 282 -13.86 16.30 -2.77
C VAL A 282 -12.87 15.14 -2.61
N ALA A 283 -12.75 14.28 -3.63
CA ALA A 283 -11.80 13.18 -3.68
C ALA A 283 -10.34 13.61 -3.40
N MET A 284 -9.94 14.79 -3.88
CA MET A 284 -8.57 15.31 -3.78
C MET A 284 -8.37 16.23 -2.58
N GLU A 285 -9.40 17.01 -2.20
CA GLU A 285 -9.36 17.89 -1.02
C GLU A 285 -8.98 17.15 0.26
N ARG A 286 -9.48 15.91 0.42
CA ARG A 286 -9.19 15.07 1.59
C ARG A 286 -7.72 14.65 1.69
N TYR A 287 -7.09 14.35 0.56
CA TYR A 287 -5.65 14.06 0.52
C TYR A 287 -4.82 15.29 0.87
N VAL A 288 -5.22 16.47 0.40
CA VAL A 288 -4.60 17.75 0.78
C VAL A 288 -4.74 18.02 2.29
N ALA A 289 -5.84 17.57 2.90
CA ALA A 289 -6.04 17.62 4.36
C ALA A 289 -5.21 16.58 5.14
N GLY A 290 -4.38 15.78 4.47
CA GLY A 290 -3.47 14.81 5.09
C GLY A 290 -4.07 13.42 5.29
N GLU A 291 -5.24 13.12 4.73
CA GLU A 291 -5.83 11.79 4.78
C GLU A 291 -5.25 10.85 3.73
N ALA A 292 -5.22 9.54 4.03
CA ALA A 292 -4.70 8.46 3.21
C ALA A 292 -3.20 8.58 2.87
N LYS A 293 -2.79 9.64 2.17
CA LYS A 293 -1.44 9.98 1.68
C LYS A 293 -0.88 9.01 0.63
N GLU A 294 -1.05 7.71 0.83
CA GLU A 294 -0.49 6.63 0.01
C GLU A 294 -1.30 5.34 0.22
N GLY A 295 -1.09 4.35 -0.67
CA GLY A 295 -1.66 3.01 -0.60
C GLY A 295 -2.00 2.51 -2.00
N VAL A 296 -2.19 1.20 -2.15
CA VAL A 296 -2.52 0.57 -3.45
C VAL A 296 -1.54 0.97 -4.56
N GLY A 297 -0.31 1.30 -4.16
CA GLY A 297 0.77 1.84 -4.98
C GLY A 297 0.43 3.11 -5.78
N MET A 298 -0.38 4.01 -5.22
CA MET A 298 -0.72 5.27 -5.90
C MET A 298 0.53 6.08 -6.24
N GLY A 299 1.56 6.12 -5.39
CA GLY A 299 2.82 6.81 -5.71
C GLY A 299 3.53 6.23 -6.94
N GLY A 300 3.62 4.90 -7.02
CA GLY A 300 4.15 4.21 -8.20
C GLY A 300 3.30 4.42 -9.45
N ALA A 301 1.98 4.36 -9.32
CA ALA A 301 1.07 4.62 -10.43
C ALA A 301 1.25 6.06 -10.96
N LEU A 302 1.32 7.05 -10.08
CA LEU A 302 1.57 8.45 -10.47
C LEU A 302 2.93 8.62 -11.16
N ALA A 303 3.98 7.95 -10.67
CA ALA A 303 5.28 7.92 -11.35
C ALA A 303 5.19 7.32 -12.78
N LEU A 304 4.34 6.31 -12.99
CA LEU A 304 4.08 5.76 -14.32
C LEU A 304 3.35 6.75 -15.23
N ALA A 305 2.39 7.51 -14.71
CA ALA A 305 1.73 8.58 -15.46
C ALA A 305 2.74 9.65 -15.90
N ASP A 306 3.60 10.10 -14.99
CA ASP A 306 4.64 11.08 -15.30
C ASP A 306 5.62 10.53 -16.35
N ARG A 307 6.07 9.28 -16.19
CA ARG A 307 6.94 8.59 -17.16
C ARG A 307 6.29 8.44 -18.54
N ALA A 308 4.97 8.26 -18.59
CA ALA A 308 4.18 8.22 -19.82
C ALA A 308 3.80 9.61 -20.37
N ALA A 309 4.27 10.69 -19.73
CA ALA A 309 3.94 12.08 -20.05
C ALA A 309 2.42 12.37 -20.04
N VAL A 310 1.65 11.65 -19.21
CA VAL A 310 0.25 11.97 -18.95
C VAL A 310 0.23 13.11 -17.94
N GLY A 311 -0.06 14.33 -18.40
CA GLY A 311 -0.06 15.51 -17.54
C GLY A 311 -0.98 15.35 -16.33
N MET A 312 -0.50 15.76 -15.14
CA MET A 312 -1.22 15.55 -13.87
C MET A 312 -2.61 16.18 -13.83
N GLY A 313 -2.87 17.25 -14.59
CA GLY A 313 -4.22 17.78 -14.77
C GLY A 313 -5.21 16.77 -15.38
N ALA A 314 -4.76 15.98 -16.37
CA ALA A 314 -5.57 14.91 -16.95
C ALA A 314 -5.75 13.74 -15.98
N ILE A 315 -4.73 13.43 -15.17
CA ILE A 315 -4.84 12.43 -14.11
C ILE A 315 -5.86 12.87 -13.05
N ARG A 316 -5.83 14.12 -12.59
CA ARG A 316 -6.84 14.65 -11.64
C ARG A 316 -8.26 14.58 -12.20
N GLY A 317 -8.46 14.96 -13.46
CA GLY A 317 -9.75 14.80 -14.13
C GLY A 317 -10.19 13.33 -14.22
N GLN A 318 -9.25 12.40 -14.43
CA GLN A 318 -9.56 10.97 -14.40
C GLN A 318 -9.91 10.49 -12.99
N ILE A 319 -9.21 10.96 -11.95
CA ILE A 319 -9.49 10.63 -10.55
C ILE A 319 -10.91 11.05 -10.19
N ALA A 320 -11.32 12.28 -10.55
CA ALA A 320 -12.70 12.74 -10.37
C ALA A 320 -13.70 11.80 -11.07
N SER A 321 -13.47 11.48 -12.35
CA SER A 321 -14.36 10.58 -13.10
C SER A 321 -14.46 9.16 -12.52
N VAL A 322 -13.36 8.61 -11.99
CA VAL A 322 -13.37 7.32 -11.30
C VAL A 322 -14.12 7.45 -9.97
N TYR A 323 -13.86 8.50 -9.19
CA TYR A 323 -14.54 8.74 -7.93
C TYR A 323 -16.06 8.87 -8.12
N ASP A 324 -16.52 9.71 -9.05
CA ASP A 324 -17.94 9.95 -9.30
C ASP A 324 -18.65 8.66 -9.71
N ARG A 325 -18.01 7.81 -10.52
CA ARG A 325 -18.57 6.50 -10.89
C ARG A 325 -18.80 5.59 -9.68
N LEU A 326 -17.98 5.74 -8.65
CA LEU A 326 -17.97 4.92 -7.44
C LEU A 326 -18.83 5.50 -6.32
N ASP A 327 -19.12 6.80 -6.36
CA ASP A 327 -19.97 7.47 -5.39
C ASP A 327 -21.45 7.25 -5.73
N PRO A 328 -22.21 6.50 -4.91
CA PRO A 328 -23.62 6.24 -5.16
C PRO A 328 -24.51 7.49 -5.09
N ASP A 329 -24.01 8.58 -4.50
CA ASP A 329 -24.72 9.87 -4.41
C ASP A 329 -24.29 10.86 -5.52
N SER A 330 -23.35 10.50 -6.39
CA SER A 330 -22.97 11.35 -7.51
C SER A 330 -24.13 11.45 -8.52
N THR A 331 -24.58 12.68 -8.77
CA THR A 331 -25.49 12.93 -9.89
C THR A 331 -24.61 13.13 -11.11
N PRO A 332 -24.75 12.34 -12.21
CA PRO A 332 -23.95 12.59 -13.40
C PRO A 332 -24.22 14.02 -13.87
N GLU A 333 -23.16 14.82 -14.01
CA GLU A 333 -23.27 16.17 -14.56
C GLU A 333 -23.96 16.06 -15.93
N SER A 334 -25.18 16.59 -16.01
CA SER A 334 -25.97 16.59 -17.23
C SER A 334 -25.20 17.32 -18.32
N GLU A 335 -24.93 16.66 -19.45
CA GLU A 335 -24.40 17.29 -20.65
C GLU A 335 -25.17 18.58 -20.96
N PRO A 336 -24.50 19.69 -21.31
CA PRO A 336 -25.19 20.91 -21.66
C PRO A 336 -26.10 20.65 -22.86
N PRO A 337 -27.34 21.17 -22.85
CA PRO A 337 -28.30 20.89 -23.91
C PRO A 337 -27.71 21.35 -25.25
N VAL A 338 -27.63 20.42 -26.19
CA VAL A 338 -27.34 20.71 -27.59
C VAL A 338 -28.37 21.74 -28.05
N THR A 339 -27.92 22.97 -28.23
CA THR A 339 -28.74 24.03 -28.80
C THR A 339 -29.03 23.67 -30.26
N GLY A 340 -30.20 23.06 -30.47
CA GLY A 340 -30.76 22.87 -31.79
C GLY A 340 -30.96 24.24 -32.43
N GLY A 341 -30.12 24.55 -33.42
CA GLY A 341 -30.32 25.70 -34.28
C GLY A 341 -31.54 25.47 -35.17
N ASP A 342 -32.58 26.27 -34.95
CA ASP A 342 -33.70 26.39 -35.88
C ASP A 342 -33.21 26.92 -37.24
N ARG A 343 -33.68 26.26 -38.31
CA ARG A 343 -33.69 26.76 -39.68
C ARG A 343 -35.07 27.27 -40.02
#